data_AF-A0AAW2W7F6-F1
#
_entry.id   AF-A0AAW2W7F6-F1
#
_cell.length_a   1.000
_cell.length_b   1.000
_cell.length_c   1.000
_cell.angle_alpha   90.00
_cell.angle_beta   90.00
_cell.angle_gamma   90.00
#
_symmetry.space_group_name_H-M   'P 1'
#
loop_
_entity.id
_entity.type
_entity.pdbx_description
1 polymer ?
#
loop_
_entity_poly.entity_id
_entity_poly.type
_entity_poly.pdbx_seq_one_letter_code
_entity_poly.pdbx_strand_id
1 'polypeptide(L)'
;MAISISKLHCFFLVFSLLTLCSYALLLSPTTPPSPKPTVYDLLPKYALPSGLLPDSVLDYTLSDDGQFEVTLPNPCYIQFDYLVYYDKKITGKLSIGSITDLKGIQVQRFYFLWFDVDEIRVDLPPSDSIYFTVGIINKKLDMDQFLTVRSCKDKAVTLREVVELPTSVEDIPVLVTE
;
A
#
# COMPACT_ATOMS: atom_id res chain seq x y z
N MET A 1 -37.48 -37.04 54.22
CA MET A 1 -37.33 -36.48 52.85
C MET A 1 -35.97 -36.96 52.33
N ALA A 2 -35.93 -38.10 51.64
CA ALA A 2 -34.69 -38.76 51.23
C ALA A 2 -34.21 -38.19 49.90
N ILE A 3 -33.12 -37.42 49.93
CA ILE A 3 -32.44 -36.97 48.72
C ILE A 3 -31.72 -38.20 48.16
N SER A 4 -32.24 -38.75 47.06
CA SER A 4 -31.65 -39.91 46.38
C SER A 4 -30.19 -39.64 46.05
N ILE A 5 -29.29 -40.57 46.41
CA ILE A 5 -27.84 -40.50 46.19
C ILE A 5 -27.50 -40.23 44.71
N SER A 6 -28.38 -40.66 43.80
CA SER A 6 -28.31 -40.35 42.36
C SER A 6 -28.40 -38.85 42.03
N LYS A 7 -29.19 -38.07 42.77
CA LYS A 7 -29.34 -36.61 42.56
C LYS A 7 -28.10 -35.84 43.02
N LEU A 8 -27.45 -36.32 44.08
CA LEU A 8 -26.21 -35.75 44.59
C LEU A 8 -25.04 -36.02 43.63
N HIS A 9 -24.98 -37.23 43.05
CA HIS A 9 -23.99 -37.60 42.04
C HIS A 9 -24.14 -36.77 40.75
N CYS A 10 -25.37 -36.56 40.27
CA CYS A 10 -25.63 -35.67 39.14
C CYS A 10 -25.21 -34.21 39.44
N PHE A 11 -25.44 -33.72 40.65
CA PHE A 11 -25.04 -32.36 41.03
C PHE A 11 -23.52 -32.17 41.00
N PHE A 12 -22.75 -33.13 41.54
CA PHE A 12 -21.28 -33.10 41.48
C PHE A 12 -20.75 -33.20 40.04
N LEU A 13 -21.36 -34.03 39.19
CA LEU A 13 -20.98 -34.14 37.78
C LEU A 13 -21.25 -32.84 37.01
N VAL A 14 -22.39 -32.19 37.23
CA VAL A 14 -22.74 -30.92 36.60
C VAL A 14 -21.81 -29.80 37.06
N PHE A 15 -21.50 -29.73 38.36
CA PHE A 15 -20.57 -28.73 38.90
C PHE A 15 -19.15 -28.93 38.34
N SER A 16 -18.66 -30.18 38.28
CA SER A 16 -17.36 -30.51 37.68
C SER A 16 -17.29 -30.15 36.19
N LEU A 17 -18.38 -30.34 35.44
CA LEU A 17 -18.45 -30.02 34.02
C LEU A 17 -18.47 -28.51 33.78
N LEU A 18 -19.18 -27.75 34.63
CA LEU A 18 -19.21 -26.28 34.61
C LEU A 18 -17.83 -25.68 34.92
N THR A 19 -17.09 -26.26 35.88
CA THR A 19 -15.72 -25.82 36.20
C THR A 19 -14.71 -26.15 35.09
N LEU A 20 -14.88 -27.28 34.39
CA LEU A 20 -14.04 -27.63 33.24
C LEU A 20 -14.28 -26.68 32.05
N CYS A 21 -15.55 -26.33 31.79
CA CYS A 21 -15.94 -25.47 30.68
C CYS A 21 -15.45 -24.03 30.86
N SER A 22 -15.50 -23.52 32.10
CA SER A 22 -14.96 -22.20 32.45
C SER A 22 -13.44 -22.13 32.32
N TYR A 23 -12.72 -23.20 32.68
CA TYR A 23 -11.28 -23.30 32.43
C TYR A 23 -10.94 -23.33 30.93
N ALA A 24 -11.74 -24.01 30.10
CA ALA A 24 -11.51 -24.08 28.65
C ALA A 24 -11.65 -22.71 27.94
N LEU A 25 -12.57 -21.85 28.40
CA LEU A 25 -12.76 -20.51 27.84
C LEU A 25 -11.60 -19.56 28.15
N LEU A 26 -10.96 -19.70 29.32
CA LEU A 26 -9.80 -18.91 29.74
C LEU A 26 -8.52 -19.22 28.97
N LEU A 27 -8.42 -20.41 28.37
CA LEU A 27 -7.26 -20.88 27.59
C LEU A 27 -7.41 -20.70 26.08
N SER A 28 -8.37 -19.91 25.63
CA SER A 28 -8.55 -19.60 24.20
C SER A 28 -7.24 -18.99 23.64
N PRO A 29 -6.56 -19.63 22.68
CA PRO A 29 -5.38 -19.05 22.08
C PRO A 29 -5.79 -17.75 21.38
N THR A 30 -5.22 -16.63 21.82
CA THR A 30 -5.36 -15.35 21.13
C THR A 30 -4.47 -15.41 19.89
N THR A 31 -5.04 -15.86 18.77
CA THR A 31 -4.36 -15.79 17.49
C THR A 31 -4.04 -14.32 17.20
N PRO A 32 -2.77 -13.94 17.02
CA PRO A 32 -2.45 -12.58 16.64
C PRO A 32 -3.18 -12.24 15.33
N PRO A 33 -3.73 -11.02 15.19
CA PRO A 33 -4.40 -10.63 13.96
C PRO A 33 -3.43 -10.82 12.79
N SER A 34 -3.89 -11.52 11.75
CA SER A 34 -3.12 -11.66 10.50
C SER A 34 -2.74 -10.26 10.01
N PRO A 35 -1.50 -10.06 9.53
CA PRO A 35 -1.12 -8.79 8.93
C PRO A 35 -2.13 -8.43 7.85
N LYS A 36 -2.61 -7.17 7.88
CA LYS A 36 -3.48 -6.67 6.84
C LYS A 36 -2.71 -6.69 5.51
N PRO A 37 -3.33 -7.13 4.39
CA PRO A 37 -2.70 -7.02 3.08
C PRO A 37 -2.35 -5.55 2.80
N THR A 38 -1.34 -5.29 1.98
CA THR A 38 -0.97 -3.92 1.58
C THR A 38 -1.85 -3.43 0.42
N VAL A 39 -1.81 -2.13 0.08
CA VAL A 39 -2.41 -1.64 -1.18
C VAL A 39 -1.86 -2.36 -2.39
N TYR A 40 -0.57 -2.67 -2.39
CA TYR A 40 0.10 -3.30 -3.52
C TYR A 40 -0.39 -4.74 -3.73
N ASP A 41 -0.91 -5.38 -2.68
CA ASP A 41 -1.61 -6.67 -2.76
C ASP A 41 -3.10 -6.52 -3.09
N LEU A 42 -3.68 -5.36 -2.81
CA LEU A 42 -5.07 -5.04 -3.11
C LEU A 42 -5.29 -4.76 -4.60
N LEU A 43 -4.48 -3.89 -5.21
CA LEU A 43 -4.65 -3.45 -6.60
C LEU A 43 -4.73 -4.61 -7.60
N PRO A 44 -3.86 -5.66 -7.52
CA PRO A 44 -3.94 -6.80 -8.43
C PRO A 44 -5.25 -7.60 -8.32
N LYS A 45 -5.91 -7.61 -7.14
CA LYS A 45 -7.22 -8.26 -6.97
C LYS A 45 -8.33 -7.55 -7.76
N TYR A 46 -8.11 -6.27 -8.05
CA TYR A 46 -8.96 -5.44 -8.90
C TYR A 46 -8.39 -5.32 -10.32
N ALA A 47 -7.51 -6.24 -10.75
CA ALA A 47 -6.89 -6.24 -12.07
C ALA A 47 -6.10 -4.97 -12.39
N LEU A 48 -5.56 -4.28 -11.38
CA LEU A 48 -4.72 -3.11 -11.54
C LEU A 48 -3.26 -3.43 -11.18
N PRO A 49 -2.28 -2.80 -11.86
CA PRO A 49 -0.87 -2.96 -11.51
C PRO A 49 -0.59 -2.53 -10.06
N SER A 50 0.31 -3.25 -9.39
CA SER A 50 0.69 -2.96 -8.01
C SER A 50 1.48 -1.66 -7.86
N GLY A 51 2.21 -1.22 -8.89
CA GLY A 51 3.05 -0.01 -8.89
C GLY A 51 2.36 1.29 -9.31
N LEU A 52 1.02 1.37 -9.23
CA LEU A 52 0.30 2.64 -9.49
C LEU A 52 0.53 3.70 -8.40
N LEU A 53 0.81 3.25 -7.18
CA LEU A 53 1.01 4.08 -6.00
C LEU A 53 2.49 4.07 -5.58
N PRO A 54 2.99 5.15 -4.96
CA PRO A 54 4.36 5.18 -4.42
C PRO A 54 4.54 4.15 -3.31
N ASP A 55 5.77 3.73 -3.05
CA ASP A 55 6.12 2.81 -1.94
C ASP A 55 5.83 3.35 -0.53
N SER A 56 5.71 4.67 -0.40
CA SER A 56 5.55 5.40 0.86
C SER A 56 4.15 5.36 1.48
N VAL A 57 3.22 4.55 0.97
CA VAL A 57 1.87 4.44 1.53
C VAL A 57 1.92 3.95 2.99
N LEU A 58 1.28 4.70 3.90
CA LEU A 58 1.16 4.33 5.31
C LEU A 58 0.01 3.37 5.58
N ASP A 59 -1.16 3.69 5.03
CA ASP A 59 -2.38 2.94 5.26
C ASP A 59 -3.36 3.16 4.11
N TYR A 60 -4.34 2.27 4.01
CA TYR A 60 -5.46 2.43 3.11
C TYR A 60 -6.76 1.94 3.73
N THR A 61 -7.87 2.49 3.25
CA THR A 61 -9.21 2.00 3.54
C THR A 61 -9.92 1.66 2.24
N LEU A 62 -10.81 0.67 2.32
CA LEU A 62 -11.68 0.27 1.23
C LEU A 62 -13.05 -0.05 1.81
N SER A 63 -14.06 0.67 1.34
CA SER A 63 -15.46 0.45 1.67
C SER A 63 -16.07 -0.62 0.76
N ASP A 64 -17.17 -1.23 1.20
CA ASP A 64 -17.88 -2.29 0.46
C ASP A 64 -18.41 -1.82 -0.91
N ASP A 65 -18.67 -0.52 -1.05
CA ASP A 65 -19.13 0.10 -2.29
C ASP A 65 -18.00 0.50 -3.24
N GLY A 66 -16.75 0.17 -2.89
CA GLY A 66 -15.55 0.42 -3.67
C GLY A 66 -14.88 1.76 -3.41
N GLN A 67 -15.41 2.63 -2.53
CA GLN A 67 -14.69 3.84 -2.14
C GLN A 67 -13.39 3.46 -1.45
N PHE A 68 -12.26 3.92 -1.99
CA PHE A 68 -10.94 3.65 -1.42
C PHE A 68 -10.22 4.95 -1.11
N GLU A 69 -9.44 4.94 -0.05
CA GLU A 69 -8.60 6.05 0.37
C GLU A 69 -7.21 5.53 0.73
N VAL A 70 -6.19 6.25 0.30
CA VAL A 70 -4.79 5.93 0.55
C VAL A 70 -4.15 7.12 1.24
N THR A 71 -3.43 6.86 2.33
CA THR A 71 -2.75 7.88 3.13
C THR A 71 -1.24 7.73 3.01
N LEU A 72 -0.58 8.82 2.64
CA LEU A 72 0.88 8.97 2.57
C LEU A 72 1.35 9.86 3.74
N PRO A 73 2.60 9.72 4.21
CA PRO A 73 3.11 10.57 5.29
C PRO A 73 3.21 12.04 4.84
N ASN A 74 3.65 12.23 3.59
CA ASN A 74 3.89 13.52 2.95
C ASN A 74 3.53 13.43 1.46
N PRO A 75 3.34 14.57 0.76
CA PRO A 75 3.18 14.53 -0.67
C PRO A 75 4.43 13.97 -1.33
N CYS A 76 4.24 13.27 -2.43
CA CYS A 76 5.28 12.49 -3.09
C CYS A 76 5.40 12.89 -4.55
N TYR A 77 6.63 13.00 -5.04
CA TYR A 77 6.91 13.23 -6.45
C TYR A 77 7.61 12.01 -7.05
N ILE A 78 7.09 11.51 -8.17
CA ILE A 78 7.72 10.42 -8.91
C ILE A 78 8.02 10.90 -10.32
N GLN A 79 9.24 10.64 -10.79
CA GLN A 79 9.63 10.94 -12.16
C GLN A 79 9.39 9.72 -13.06
N PHE A 80 8.42 9.85 -13.96
CA PHE A 80 8.25 8.99 -15.13
C PHE A 80 8.76 9.76 -16.36
N ASP A 81 8.14 9.59 -17.53
CA ASP A 81 8.34 10.47 -18.69
C ASP A 81 7.96 11.93 -18.38
N TYR A 82 7.16 12.14 -17.34
CA TYR A 82 6.76 13.42 -16.78
C TYR A 82 6.73 13.31 -15.26
N LEU A 83 6.75 14.47 -14.59
CA LEU A 83 6.67 14.54 -13.14
C LEU A 83 5.23 14.27 -12.69
N VAL A 84 5.05 13.30 -11.80
CA VAL A 84 3.77 12.95 -11.18
C VAL A 84 3.83 13.35 -9.72
N TYR A 85 2.81 14.05 -9.26
CA TYR A 85 2.59 14.46 -7.89
C TYR A 85 1.47 13.62 -7.28
N TYR A 86 1.72 13.13 -6.07
CA TYR A 86 0.77 12.43 -5.23
C TYR A 86 0.57 13.25 -3.96
N ASP A 87 -0.67 13.57 -3.64
CA ASP A 87 -1.03 14.25 -2.42
C ASP A 87 -0.95 13.30 -1.20
N LYS A 88 -1.00 13.85 0.01
CA LYS A 88 -1.01 13.06 1.25
C LYS A 88 -2.20 12.10 1.32
N LYS A 89 -3.32 12.49 0.72
CA LYS A 89 -4.56 11.73 0.71
C LYS A 89 -5.02 11.56 -0.73
N ILE A 90 -5.11 10.30 -1.16
CA ILE A 90 -5.59 9.92 -2.48
C ILE A 90 -6.92 9.21 -2.28
N THR A 91 -7.93 9.59 -3.04
CA THR A 91 -9.27 9.01 -2.94
C THR A 91 -9.79 8.63 -4.30
N GLY A 92 -10.68 7.66 -4.37
CA GLY A 92 -11.49 7.40 -5.55
C GLY A 92 -12.39 6.20 -5.33
N LYS A 93 -12.88 5.62 -6.43
CA LYS A 93 -13.71 4.43 -6.43
C LYS A 93 -13.04 3.32 -7.21
N LEU A 94 -12.65 2.28 -6.48
CA LEU A 94 -11.98 1.09 -6.98
C LEU A 94 -13.02 0.13 -7.56
N SER A 95 -12.79 -0.32 -8.80
CA SER A 95 -13.61 -1.29 -9.52
C SER A 95 -12.70 -2.24 -10.30
N ILE A 96 -13.25 -3.32 -10.83
CA ILE A 96 -12.44 -4.27 -11.60
C ILE A 96 -11.87 -3.57 -12.85
N GLY A 97 -10.55 -3.48 -12.91
CA GLY A 97 -9.80 -2.84 -13.98
C GLY A 97 -9.81 -1.31 -13.97
N SER A 98 -10.34 -0.64 -12.95
CA SER A 98 -10.38 0.83 -12.93
C SER A 98 -10.42 1.48 -11.55
N ILE A 99 -10.00 2.74 -11.52
CA ILE A 99 -10.16 3.69 -10.44
C ILE A 99 -10.84 4.93 -11.01
N THR A 100 -12.08 5.21 -10.61
CA THR A 100 -12.83 6.41 -11.03
C THR A 100 -12.88 7.43 -9.90
N ASP A 101 -13.32 8.65 -10.21
CA ASP A 101 -13.44 9.76 -9.25
C ASP A 101 -12.13 10.02 -8.47
N LEU A 102 -11.01 9.80 -9.16
CA LEU A 102 -9.68 9.84 -8.56
C LEU A 102 -9.31 11.28 -8.22
N LYS A 103 -8.81 11.48 -6.99
CA LYS A 103 -8.31 12.75 -6.49
C LYS A 103 -7.00 12.56 -5.75
N GLY A 104 -6.16 13.59 -5.77
CA GLY A 104 -4.85 13.58 -5.12
C GLY A 104 -3.71 13.08 -6.01
N ILE A 105 -3.92 12.91 -7.32
CA ILE A 105 -2.85 12.60 -8.27
C ILE A 105 -2.85 13.64 -9.39
N GLN A 106 -1.69 14.24 -9.65
CA GLN A 106 -1.52 15.27 -10.67
C GLN A 106 -0.29 14.98 -11.53
N VAL A 107 -0.37 15.34 -12.81
CA VAL A 107 0.74 15.22 -13.76
C VAL A 107 1.16 16.59 -14.26
N GLN A 108 2.46 16.82 -14.36
CA GLN A 108 2.99 18.06 -14.90
C GLN A 108 3.12 17.98 -16.43
N ARG A 109 2.40 18.85 -17.15
CA ARG A 109 2.38 18.94 -18.62
C ARG A 109 2.34 20.41 -19.06
N PHE A 110 2.44 20.68 -20.37
CA PHE A 110 2.26 21.99 -21.02
C PHE A 110 2.79 23.21 -20.22
N TYR A 111 4.06 23.56 -20.40
CA TYR A 111 4.67 24.72 -19.72
C TYR A 111 4.54 24.68 -18.18
N PHE A 112 4.80 23.51 -17.59
CA PHE A 112 4.82 23.28 -16.13
C PHE A 112 3.47 23.35 -15.41
N LEU A 113 2.35 23.30 -16.14
CA LEU A 113 1.00 23.23 -15.59
C LEU A 113 0.71 21.84 -15.01
N TRP A 114 -0.01 21.80 -13.90
CA TRP A 114 -0.47 20.57 -13.26
C TRP A 114 -1.89 20.24 -13.71
N PHE A 115 -2.11 18.97 -14.01
CA PHE A 115 -3.41 18.46 -14.42
C PHE A 115 -3.79 17.26 -13.55
N ASP A 116 -5.02 17.27 -13.05
CA ASP A 116 -5.55 16.17 -12.25
C ASP A 116 -5.73 14.91 -13.10
N VAL A 117 -5.46 13.76 -12.48
CA VAL A 117 -5.80 12.44 -13.02
C VAL A 117 -7.13 12.03 -12.41
N ASP A 118 -8.19 12.02 -13.20
CA ASP A 118 -9.55 11.75 -12.73
C ASP A 118 -9.94 10.26 -12.82
N GLU A 119 -9.28 9.50 -13.69
CA GLU A 119 -9.54 8.06 -13.86
C GLU A 119 -8.29 7.31 -14.32
N ILE A 120 -8.14 6.09 -13.83
CA ILE A 120 -7.16 5.11 -14.30
C ILE A 120 -7.92 3.84 -14.70
N ARG A 121 -7.66 3.29 -15.88
CA ARG A 121 -8.30 2.04 -16.34
C ARG A 121 -7.36 1.17 -17.17
N VAL A 122 -7.56 -0.14 -17.13
CA VAL A 122 -6.87 -1.12 -17.99
C VAL A 122 -7.87 -1.78 -18.93
N ASP A 123 -7.41 -2.25 -20.10
CA ASP A 123 -8.27 -3.09 -20.94
C ASP A 123 -8.26 -4.53 -20.37
N LEU A 124 -9.44 -5.09 -20.11
CA LEU A 124 -9.65 -6.49 -19.70
C LEU A 124 -10.03 -7.30 -20.96
N PRO A 125 -9.44 -8.47 -21.31
CA PRO A 125 -8.35 -9.31 -20.75
C PRO A 125 -7.02 -9.20 -21.55
N PRO A 126 -5.93 -9.92 -21.17
CA PRO A 126 -4.58 -9.35 -20.99
C PRO A 126 -4.21 -8.33 -22.08
N SER A 127 -4.07 -7.09 -21.65
CA SER A 127 -3.57 -6.01 -22.48
C SER A 127 -2.35 -5.40 -21.82
N ASP A 128 -1.41 -4.95 -22.65
CA ASP A 128 -0.20 -4.28 -22.18
C ASP A 128 -0.45 -2.76 -22.06
N SER A 129 -1.69 -2.37 -21.77
CA SER A 129 -2.16 -1.00 -21.94
C SER A 129 -2.97 -0.51 -20.75
N ILE A 130 -2.58 0.65 -20.25
CA ILE A 130 -3.26 1.38 -19.19
C ILE A 130 -3.59 2.79 -19.67
N TYR A 131 -4.74 3.31 -19.25
CA TYR A 131 -5.25 4.62 -19.66
C TYR A 131 -5.42 5.52 -18.45
N PHE A 132 -4.94 6.75 -18.58
CA PHE A 132 -5.07 7.81 -17.59
C PHE A 132 -5.92 8.92 -18.18
N THR A 133 -7.05 9.22 -17.55
CA THR A 133 -7.88 10.38 -17.90
C THR A 133 -7.34 11.60 -17.16
N VAL A 134 -6.84 12.56 -17.92
CA VAL A 134 -6.24 13.80 -17.42
C VAL A 134 -7.08 14.97 -17.91
N GLY A 135 -7.92 15.51 -17.04
CA GLY A 135 -8.99 16.43 -17.44
C GLY A 135 -9.91 15.80 -18.51
N ILE A 136 -9.94 16.37 -19.71
CA ILE A 136 -10.77 15.87 -20.82
C ILE A 136 -10.04 14.89 -21.76
N ILE A 137 -8.78 14.54 -21.48
CA ILE A 137 -7.92 13.79 -22.38
C ILE A 137 -7.66 12.39 -21.81
N ASN A 138 -7.83 11.36 -22.63
CA ASN A 138 -7.42 10.00 -22.31
C ASN A 138 -6.00 9.75 -22.85
N LYS A 139 -5.08 9.33 -21.99
CA LYS A 139 -3.71 8.99 -22.37
C LYS A 139 -3.47 7.49 -22.21
N LYS A 140 -3.13 6.83 -23.32
CA LYS A 140 -2.64 5.45 -23.34
C LYS A 140 -1.16 5.39 -22.95
N LEU A 141 -0.81 4.47 -22.06
CA LEU A 141 0.53 4.18 -21.57
C LEU A 141 0.75 2.66 -21.56
N ASP A 142 2.02 2.27 -21.51
CA ASP A 142 2.43 0.89 -21.37
C ASP A 142 2.25 0.43 -19.92
N MET A 143 1.60 -0.73 -19.72
CA MET A 143 1.34 -1.26 -18.39
C MET A 143 2.63 -1.64 -17.64
N ASP A 144 3.69 -2.03 -18.34
CA ASP A 144 4.94 -2.50 -17.74
C ASP A 144 5.59 -1.44 -16.84
N GLN A 145 5.37 -0.16 -17.14
CA GLN A 145 5.90 0.96 -16.35
C GLN A 145 5.36 1.01 -14.92
N PHE A 146 4.23 0.34 -14.67
CA PHE A 146 3.46 0.35 -13.42
C PHE A 146 3.45 -1.00 -12.69
N LEU A 147 4.18 -2.00 -13.19
CA LEU A 147 4.31 -3.30 -12.49
C LEU A 147 5.22 -3.21 -11.26
N THR A 148 6.14 -2.25 -11.24
CA THR A 148 7.09 -2.05 -10.14
C THR A 148 6.70 -0.83 -9.32
N VAL A 149 6.60 -1.01 -8.01
CA VAL A 149 6.36 0.08 -7.04
C VAL A 149 7.59 1.00 -7.04
N ARG A 150 7.36 2.32 -7.12
CA ARG A 150 8.42 3.32 -7.19
C ARG A 150 8.53 4.14 -5.92
N SER A 151 9.76 4.47 -5.55
CA SER A 151 10.03 5.34 -4.41
C SER A 151 9.79 6.81 -4.71
N CYS A 152 9.35 7.53 -3.70
CA CYS A 152 9.24 8.98 -3.75
C CYS A 152 10.62 9.61 -3.93
N LYS A 153 10.71 10.59 -4.82
CA LYS A 153 11.83 11.49 -4.84
C LYS A 153 11.54 12.58 -3.82
N ASP A 154 12.31 12.59 -2.74
CA ASP A 154 12.33 13.74 -1.86
C ASP A 154 12.80 14.96 -2.67
N LYS A 155 11.96 16.01 -2.76
CA LYS A 155 12.50 17.35 -3.07
C LYS A 155 13.43 17.86 -1.96
N ALA A 156 13.45 17.14 -0.85
CA ALA A 156 14.45 17.18 0.20
C ALA A 156 15.50 16.08 0.00
N VAL A 157 16.30 16.18 -1.08
CA VAL A 157 17.74 16.05 -0.85
C VAL A 157 18.09 17.23 0.06
N THR A 158 17.78 17.07 1.34
CA THR A 158 18.30 17.93 2.39
C THR A 158 19.80 17.90 2.23
N LEU A 159 20.43 19.05 2.41
CA LEU A 159 21.86 19.30 2.49
C LEU A 159 22.56 18.35 3.49
N ARG A 160 22.65 17.06 3.18
CA ARG A 160 23.30 15.99 3.95
C ARG A 160 23.82 14.85 3.06
N GLU A 161 24.08 15.15 1.79
CA GLU A 161 24.96 14.34 0.93
C GLU A 161 26.06 15.22 0.33
N VAL A 162 26.67 16.06 1.18
CA VAL A 162 28.01 16.67 0.97
C VAL A 162 28.91 16.41 2.19
N VAL A 163 28.50 15.54 3.11
CA VAL A 163 29.37 15.05 4.20
C VAL A 163 29.64 13.57 4.00
N GLU A 164 30.28 13.26 2.88
CA GLU A 164 31.32 12.24 2.86
C GLU A 164 32.31 12.64 1.77
N LEU A 165 33.27 13.45 2.20
CA LEU A 165 34.56 13.55 1.55
C LEU A 165 35.31 12.27 1.94
N PRO A 166 35.51 11.27 1.05
CA PRO A 166 36.60 10.34 1.28
C PRO A 166 37.91 11.12 1.06
N THR A 167 38.43 11.61 2.17
CA THR A 167 39.88 11.80 2.29
C THR A 167 40.50 10.42 2.31
N SER A 168 41.03 10.01 1.16
CA SER A 168 42.17 9.09 1.06
C SER A 168 42.73 9.17 -0.35
N VAL A 169 43.55 10.19 -0.57
CA VAL A 169 44.60 10.13 -1.60
C VAL A 169 45.89 9.87 -0.83
N GLU A 170 46.14 8.59 -0.60
CA GLU A 170 47.39 7.96 -0.14
C GLU A 170 47.37 6.59 -0.82
N ASP A 171 48.31 6.14 -1.64
CA ASP A 171 49.54 6.65 -2.20
C ASP A 171 49.73 5.85 -3.50
N ILE A 172 49.99 6.48 -4.65
CA ILE A 172 50.63 5.77 -5.76
C ILE A 172 52.06 6.32 -5.85
N PRO A 173 53.08 5.49 -5.59
CA PRO A 173 54.45 5.96 -5.68
C PRO A 173 54.78 6.31 -7.13
N VAL A 174 55.25 7.54 -7.31
CA VAL A 174 55.98 7.99 -8.49
C VAL A 174 57.23 7.11 -8.59
N LEU A 175 57.30 6.22 -9.58
CA LEU A 175 58.56 5.60 -9.98
C LEU A 175 59.10 6.31 -11.23
N VAL A 176 59.85 7.37 -10.94
CA VAL A 176 61.09 7.87 -11.55
C VAL A 176 61.42 7.42 -12.97
N THR A 177 61.56 8.44 -13.83
CA THR A 177 62.33 8.46 -15.07
C THR A 177 63.79 8.05 -14.87
N GLU A 178 64.27 7.12 -15.69
CA GLU A 178 65.59 7.21 -16.31
C GLU A 178 65.44 6.96 -17.81
#